data_AF-A0AAV4UZJ9-F1
#
_entry.id   AF-A0AAV4UZJ9-F1
#
_cell.length_a   1.000
_cell.length_b   1.000
_cell.length_c   1.000
_cell.angle_alpha   90.00
_cell.angle_beta   90.00
_cell.angle_gamma   90.00
#
_symmetry.space_group_name_H-M   'P 1'
#
loop_
_entity.id
_entity.type
_entity.pdbx_description
1 polymer ?
#
loop_
_entity_poly.entity_id
_entity_poly.type
_entity_poly.pdbx_seq_one_letter_code
_entity_poly.pdbx_strand_id
1 'polypeptide(L)'
;MQSEESAGPLASSSSSKPTQPRKQDWDRLPTYALERIFSFLNHRDRSKASVVCKSWAEAYESPCLWKSPVFKFSKNQHSKPKFNPRHVVNRYGRFFRKLTIMYKRPGCHSHKFLAKQISDFMHCLADEGVQVKSFRMPRLMILVEQCSRQMTCDRMVDFLKIQTGLTHVDFSNGRTLQTPGLHILENLVQEKVEHLMLQNFFETHFSGITKSVALYSLVTNSH
;
A
#
# COMPACT_ATOMS: atom_id res chain seq x y z
N MET A 1 -70.58 -45.49 -49.20
CA MET A 1 -71.21 -44.62 -48.19
C MET A 1 -70.47 -44.89 -46.90
N GLN A 2 -69.71 -44.03 -46.23
CA GLN A 2 -69.45 -42.59 -46.22
C GLN A 2 -67.97 -42.42 -45.76
N SER A 3 -67.15 -41.61 -46.46
CA SER A 3 -66.61 -40.29 -46.04
C SER A 3 -65.66 -40.34 -44.81
N GLU A 4 -64.33 -40.24 -45.01
CA GLU A 4 -63.50 -39.01 -44.83
C GLU A 4 -63.47 -38.48 -43.38
N GLU A 5 -62.30 -38.50 -42.73
CA GLU A 5 -61.65 -37.25 -42.26
C GLU A 5 -60.17 -37.47 -41.91
N SER A 6 -59.38 -36.49 -42.31
CA SER A 6 -57.92 -36.38 -42.32
C SER A 6 -57.36 -35.98 -40.94
N ALA A 7 -56.24 -36.57 -40.53
CA ALA A 7 -55.41 -36.04 -39.46
C ALA A 7 -53.93 -36.15 -39.86
N GLY A 8 -53.39 -35.05 -40.39
CA GLY A 8 -51.96 -34.91 -40.64
C GLY A 8 -51.15 -34.92 -39.33
N PRO A 9 -49.89 -35.39 -39.34
CA PRO A 9 -49.08 -35.40 -38.14
C PRO A 9 -48.64 -33.98 -37.80
N LEU A 10 -49.11 -33.48 -36.65
CA LEU A 10 -48.58 -32.28 -36.02
C LEU A 10 -47.08 -32.44 -35.78
N ALA A 11 -46.31 -31.56 -36.40
CA ALA A 11 -44.89 -31.39 -36.14
C ALA A 11 -44.65 -31.29 -34.63
N SER A 12 -43.97 -32.30 -34.08
CA SER A 12 -43.50 -32.29 -32.70
C SER A 12 -42.32 -31.33 -32.64
N SER A 13 -42.65 -30.12 -32.21
CA SER A 13 -41.79 -29.06 -31.72
C SER A 13 -40.47 -29.58 -31.17
N SER A 14 -39.38 -29.17 -31.81
CA SER A 14 -38.04 -29.23 -31.25
C SER A 14 -38.03 -28.51 -29.91
N SER A 15 -38.06 -29.27 -28.81
CA SER A 15 -37.83 -28.76 -27.47
C SER A 15 -36.39 -28.27 -27.38
N SER A 16 -36.16 -27.01 -27.76
CA SER A 16 -34.92 -26.32 -27.49
C SER A 16 -34.82 -26.15 -25.98
N LYS A 17 -34.06 -27.04 -25.32
CA LYS A 17 -33.61 -26.85 -23.94
C LYS A 17 -33.09 -25.41 -23.83
N PRO A 18 -33.47 -24.65 -22.78
CA PRO A 18 -32.93 -23.32 -22.59
C PRO A 18 -31.41 -23.45 -22.51
N THR A 19 -30.73 -22.84 -23.49
CA THR A 19 -29.27 -22.79 -23.57
C THR A 19 -28.79 -22.18 -22.26
N GLN A 20 -28.29 -23.03 -21.36
CA GLN A 20 -27.64 -22.60 -20.13
C GLN A 20 -26.63 -21.51 -20.50
N PRO A 21 -26.60 -20.37 -19.79
CA PRO A 21 -25.62 -19.33 -20.08
C PRO A 21 -24.25 -19.99 -20.06
N ARG A 22 -23.48 -19.86 -21.15
CA ARG A 22 -22.12 -20.41 -21.26
C ARG A 22 -21.36 -19.98 -20.01
N LYS A 23 -21.10 -20.91 -19.08
CA LYS A 23 -20.26 -20.63 -17.92
C LYS A 23 -18.92 -20.17 -18.48
N GLN A 24 -18.61 -18.90 -18.27
CA GLN A 24 -17.30 -18.38 -18.62
C GLN A 24 -16.31 -19.02 -17.65
N ASP A 25 -15.37 -19.79 -18.19
CA ASP A 25 -14.32 -20.49 -17.46
C ASP A 25 -13.22 -19.48 -17.04
N TRP A 26 -13.52 -18.67 -16.03
CA TRP A 26 -12.61 -17.67 -15.44
C TRP A 26 -11.33 -18.28 -14.83
N ASP A 27 -11.30 -19.59 -14.66
CA ASP A 27 -10.17 -20.39 -14.20
C ASP A 27 -9.11 -20.64 -15.30
N ARG A 28 -9.50 -20.52 -16.58
CA ARG A 28 -8.61 -20.72 -17.74
C ARG A 28 -7.92 -19.45 -18.23
N LEU A 29 -8.12 -18.32 -17.52
CA LEU A 29 -7.42 -17.09 -17.86
C LEU A 29 -5.90 -17.26 -17.71
N PRO A 30 -5.10 -16.77 -18.67
CA PRO A 30 -3.65 -16.73 -18.52
C PRO A 30 -3.23 -15.94 -17.28
N THR A 31 -2.13 -16.35 -16.62
CA THR A 31 -1.62 -15.72 -15.40
C THR A 31 -1.45 -14.20 -15.54
N TYR A 32 -0.94 -13.72 -16.68
CA TYR A 32 -0.80 -12.27 -16.95
C TYR A 32 -2.14 -11.51 -16.90
N ALA A 33 -3.22 -12.10 -17.40
CA ALA A 33 -4.56 -11.50 -17.34
C ALA A 33 -5.06 -11.42 -15.90
N LEU A 34 -4.84 -12.48 -15.11
CA LEU A 34 -5.16 -12.50 -13.68
C LEU A 34 -4.33 -11.47 -12.91
N GLU A 35 -3.02 -11.37 -13.15
CA GLU A 35 -2.16 -10.34 -12.58
C GLU A 35 -2.69 -8.93 -12.89
N ARG A 36 -3.15 -8.72 -14.12
CA ARG A 36 -3.75 -7.45 -14.52
C ARG A 36 -5.03 -7.16 -13.76
N ILE A 37 -5.91 -8.15 -13.57
CA ILE A 37 -7.12 -8.03 -12.74
C ILE A 37 -6.74 -7.71 -11.29
N PHE A 38 -5.84 -8.47 -10.68
CA PHE A 38 -5.34 -8.24 -9.33
C PHE A 38 -4.73 -6.84 -9.15
N SER A 39 -4.11 -6.27 -10.19
CA SER A 39 -3.55 -4.92 -10.15
C SER A 39 -4.59 -3.83 -9.85
N PHE A 40 -5.87 -4.06 -10.20
CA PHE A 40 -6.98 -3.15 -9.91
C PHE A 40 -7.62 -3.38 -8.53
N LEU A 41 -7.36 -4.53 -7.90
CA LEU A 41 -7.92 -4.90 -6.60
C LEU A 41 -7.06 -4.36 -5.44
N ASN A 42 -7.71 -3.99 -4.34
CA ASN A 42 -7.02 -3.71 -3.08
C ASN A 42 -6.62 -5.02 -2.37
N HIS A 43 -5.68 -4.98 -1.42
CA HIS A 43 -5.17 -6.17 -0.71
C HIS A 43 -6.26 -7.13 -0.17
N ARG A 44 -7.37 -6.60 0.36
CA ARG A 44 -8.47 -7.43 0.89
C ARG A 44 -9.16 -8.19 -0.25
N ASP A 45 -9.44 -7.51 -1.34
CA ASP A 45 -10.14 -8.10 -2.48
C ASP A 45 -9.23 -9.05 -3.24
N ARG A 46 -7.91 -8.78 -3.29
CA ARG A 46 -6.92 -9.75 -3.78
C ARG A 46 -6.93 -11.03 -2.96
N SER A 47 -6.90 -10.93 -1.63
CA SER A 47 -6.94 -12.11 -0.76
C SER A 47 -8.23 -12.92 -0.95
N LYS A 48 -9.39 -12.27 -1.08
CA LYS A 48 -10.66 -12.96 -1.39
C LYS A 48 -10.66 -13.60 -2.77
N ALA A 49 -10.11 -12.93 -3.77
CA ALA A 49 -10.02 -13.43 -5.13
C ALA A 49 -9.07 -14.63 -5.24
N SER A 50 -7.99 -14.66 -4.43
CA SER A 50 -7.01 -15.75 -4.43
C SER A 50 -7.59 -17.11 -4.02
N VAL A 51 -8.71 -17.15 -3.31
CA VAL A 51 -9.33 -18.41 -2.85
C VAL A 51 -10.40 -18.96 -3.79
N VAL A 52 -10.63 -18.32 -4.94
CA VAL A 52 -11.67 -18.73 -5.90
C VAL A 52 -11.31 -20.04 -6.60
N CYS A 53 -10.08 -20.17 -7.10
CA CYS A 53 -9.55 -21.41 -7.67
C CYS A 53 -8.01 -21.40 -7.68
N LYS A 54 -7.38 -22.54 -8.04
CA LYS A 54 -5.91 -22.69 -8.06
C LYS A 54 -5.21 -21.66 -8.95
N SER A 55 -5.73 -21.42 -10.15
CA SER A 55 -5.17 -20.46 -11.11
C SER A 55 -5.11 -19.03 -10.53
N TRP A 56 -6.16 -18.63 -9.79
CA TRP A 56 -6.20 -17.32 -9.11
C TRP A 56 -5.26 -17.27 -7.89
N ALA A 57 -5.11 -18.38 -7.17
CA ALA A 57 -4.15 -18.49 -6.08
C ALA A 57 -2.70 -18.33 -6.57
N GLU A 58 -2.33 -19.05 -7.64
CA GLU A 58 -1.00 -18.98 -8.26
C GLU A 58 -0.71 -17.57 -8.79
N ALA A 59 -1.67 -16.93 -9.45
CA ALA A 59 -1.53 -15.56 -9.90
C ALA A 59 -1.35 -14.57 -8.73
N TYR A 60 -2.02 -14.78 -7.59
CA TYR A 60 -1.85 -13.94 -6.40
C TYR A 60 -0.43 -14.03 -5.79
N GLU A 61 0.19 -15.20 -5.87
CA GLU A 61 1.57 -15.44 -5.41
C GLU A 61 2.63 -14.89 -6.38
N SER A 62 2.23 -14.40 -7.56
CA SER A 62 3.16 -13.90 -8.57
C SER A 62 4.00 -12.71 -8.05
N PRO A 63 5.33 -12.76 -8.21
CA PRO A 63 6.21 -11.64 -7.86
C PRO A 63 5.82 -10.32 -8.53
N CYS A 64 5.24 -10.37 -9.73
CA CYS A 64 4.83 -9.18 -10.49
C CYS A 64 3.82 -8.31 -9.71
N LEU A 65 2.94 -8.92 -8.92
CA LEU A 65 1.95 -8.20 -8.11
C LEU A 65 2.55 -7.47 -6.91
N TRP A 66 3.71 -7.93 -6.45
CA TRP A 66 4.37 -7.46 -5.23
C TRP A 66 5.59 -6.57 -5.53
N LYS A 67 5.91 -6.28 -6.80
CA LYS A 67 6.98 -5.34 -7.18
C LYS A 67 6.73 -3.92 -6.70
N SER A 68 5.48 -3.48 -6.66
CA SER A 68 5.13 -2.09 -6.32
C SER A 68 3.90 -2.00 -5.41
N PRO A 69 3.98 -2.53 -4.17
CA PRO A 69 2.81 -2.62 -3.31
C PRO A 69 2.47 -1.25 -2.72
N VAL A 70 1.17 -0.99 -2.62
CA VAL A 70 0.61 0.20 -1.96
C VAL A 70 -0.13 -0.24 -0.71
N PHE A 71 0.38 0.11 0.47
CA PHE A 71 -0.27 -0.18 1.74
C PHE A 71 -1.05 1.03 2.22
N LYS A 72 -2.35 0.85 2.42
CA LYS A 72 -3.27 1.91 2.88
C LYS A 72 -3.70 1.60 4.31
N PHE A 73 -3.18 2.37 5.26
CA PHE A 73 -3.59 2.28 6.66
C PHE A 73 -4.76 3.24 6.90
N SER A 74 -5.85 2.73 7.48
CA SER A 74 -7.04 3.50 7.79
C SER A 74 -7.53 3.17 9.18
N LYS A 75 -8.23 4.12 9.79
CA LYS A 75 -9.05 3.84 10.96
C LYS A 75 -10.05 2.73 10.61
N ASN A 76 -10.13 1.70 11.45
CA ASN A 76 -11.18 1.64 12.46
C ASN A 76 -10.53 1.11 13.74
N GLN A 77 -10.83 1.72 14.89
CA GLN A 77 -10.33 1.24 16.20
C GLN A 77 -10.76 -0.21 16.50
N HIS A 78 -11.72 -0.75 15.75
CA HIS A 78 -12.24 -2.10 15.88
C HIS A 78 -11.96 -3.02 14.69
N SER A 79 -11.39 -2.52 13.58
CA SER A 79 -11.03 -3.40 12.47
C SER A 79 -9.53 -3.64 12.50
N LYS A 80 -9.14 -4.89 12.75
CA LYS A 80 -7.79 -5.38 12.46
C LYS A 80 -7.34 -4.85 11.08
N PRO A 81 -6.04 -4.54 10.90
CA PRO A 81 -5.54 -4.20 9.58
C PRO A 81 -6.01 -5.28 8.60
N LYS A 82 -6.45 -4.87 7.41
CA LYS A 82 -7.07 -5.77 6.42
C LYS A 82 -6.10 -6.87 5.92
N PHE A 83 -4.86 -6.86 6.41
CA PHE A 83 -3.79 -7.81 6.17
C PHE A 83 -2.92 -7.90 7.44
N ASN A 84 -2.21 -9.00 7.61
CA ASN A 84 -1.18 -9.14 8.65
C ASN A 84 0.16 -8.59 8.09
N PRO A 85 0.71 -7.48 8.64
CA PRO A 85 1.99 -6.89 8.25
C PRO A 85 3.11 -7.93 8.10
N ARG A 86 3.38 -8.71 9.14
CA ARG A 86 4.48 -9.67 9.18
C ARG A 86 4.32 -10.76 8.14
N HIS A 87 3.10 -11.29 7.99
CA HIS A 87 2.84 -12.32 6.96
C HIS A 87 3.15 -11.81 5.55
N VAL A 88 2.71 -10.60 5.22
CA VAL A 88 2.94 -10.02 3.88
C VAL A 88 4.41 -9.72 3.65
N VAL A 89 5.09 -9.14 4.65
CA VAL A 89 6.51 -8.80 4.53
C VAL A 89 7.37 -10.04 4.44
N ASN A 90 7.17 -11.03 5.30
CA ASN A 90 7.96 -12.28 5.27
C ASN A 90 7.77 -13.05 3.95
N ARG A 91 6.51 -13.12 3.46
CA ARG A 91 6.19 -13.87 2.25
C ARG A 91 6.63 -13.16 0.96
N TYR A 92 6.40 -11.86 0.87
CA TYR A 92 6.53 -11.10 -0.39
C TYR A 92 7.54 -9.96 -0.35
N GLY A 93 8.09 -9.61 0.83
CA GLY A 93 8.98 -8.47 1.02
C GLY A 93 10.19 -8.47 0.09
N ARG A 94 10.73 -9.67 -0.21
CA ARG A 94 11.83 -9.86 -1.17
C ARG A 94 11.53 -9.37 -2.60
N PHE A 95 10.26 -9.26 -2.95
CA PHE A 95 9.82 -8.79 -4.27
C PHE A 95 9.62 -7.28 -4.33
N PHE A 96 9.58 -6.59 -3.18
CA PHE A 96 9.29 -5.16 -3.14
C PHE A 96 10.40 -4.39 -3.84
N ARG A 97 10.03 -3.55 -4.82
CA ARG A 97 10.94 -2.63 -5.51
C ARG A 97 10.54 -1.18 -5.32
N LYS A 98 9.23 -0.91 -5.32
CA LYS A 98 8.65 0.42 -5.08
C LYS A 98 7.59 0.34 -3.99
N LEU A 99 7.94 0.69 -2.76
CA LEU A 99 7.02 0.63 -1.63
C LEU A 99 6.29 1.97 -1.49
N THR A 100 4.96 1.95 -1.42
CA THR A 100 4.17 3.14 -1.10
C THR A 100 3.32 2.89 0.15
N ILE A 101 3.52 3.70 1.18
CA ILE A 101 2.72 3.69 2.40
C ILE A 101 1.83 4.94 2.38
N MET A 102 0.53 4.72 2.48
CA MET A 102 -0.47 5.78 2.54
C MET A 102 -1.33 5.60 3.77
N TYR A 103 -1.90 6.69 4.26
CA TYR A 103 -2.91 6.60 5.29
C TYR A 103 -3.93 7.74 5.19
N LYS A 104 -5.12 7.47 5.71
CA LYS A 104 -6.17 8.47 5.86
C LYS A 104 -5.95 9.22 7.16
N ARG A 105 -5.97 10.56 7.12
CA ARG A 105 -5.81 11.41 8.32
C ARG A 105 -6.67 10.89 9.47
N PRO A 106 -6.06 10.55 10.62
CA PRO A 106 -6.83 10.17 11.78
C PRO A 106 -7.61 11.37 12.32
N GLY A 107 -8.61 11.11 13.16
CA GLY A 107 -9.23 12.05 14.05
C GLY A 107 -8.57 11.79 15.39
N CYS A 108 -8.71 12.72 16.32
CA CYS A 108 -7.95 12.78 17.57
C CYS A 108 -7.71 11.42 18.26
N HIS A 109 -8.73 10.56 18.38
CA HIS A 109 -8.63 9.30 19.12
C HIS A 109 -7.91 8.15 18.38
N SER A 110 -7.66 8.24 17.07
CA SER A 110 -7.10 7.12 16.28
C SER A 110 -5.63 7.28 15.90
N HIS A 111 -4.97 8.36 16.34
CA HIS A 111 -3.56 8.61 16.01
C HIS A 111 -2.65 7.52 16.60
N LYS A 112 -2.77 7.19 17.90
CA LYS A 112 -2.00 6.12 18.55
C LYS A 112 -2.05 4.79 17.80
N PHE A 113 -3.26 4.36 17.43
CA PHE A 113 -3.45 3.08 16.76
C PHE A 113 -2.81 3.09 15.36
N LEU A 114 -3.02 4.16 14.60
CA LEU A 114 -2.39 4.29 13.28
C LEU A 114 -0.87 4.31 13.40
N ALA A 115 -0.33 5.02 14.40
CA ALA A 115 1.09 5.06 14.70
C ALA A 115 1.64 3.66 14.87
N LYS A 116 1.03 2.90 15.79
CA LYS A 116 1.45 1.55 16.11
C LYS A 116 1.42 0.65 14.87
N GLN A 117 0.35 0.70 14.06
CA GLN A 117 0.26 -0.07 12.82
C GLN A 117 1.41 0.22 11.86
N ILE A 118 1.75 1.49 11.69
CA ILE A 118 2.84 1.93 10.81
C ILE A 118 4.18 1.50 11.42
N SER A 119 4.42 1.77 12.69
CA SER A 119 5.65 1.37 13.39
C SER A 119 5.88 -0.14 13.33
N ASP A 120 4.84 -0.95 13.59
CA ASP A 120 4.93 -2.40 13.54
C ASP A 120 5.25 -2.88 12.11
N PHE A 121 4.66 -2.25 11.08
CA PHE A 121 4.97 -2.55 9.68
C PHE A 121 6.41 -2.15 9.29
N MET A 122 6.86 -0.95 9.67
CA MET A 122 8.23 -0.49 9.42
C MET A 122 9.26 -1.37 10.14
N HIS A 123 8.97 -1.77 11.37
CA HIS A 123 9.79 -2.74 12.09
C HIS A 123 9.86 -4.07 11.35
N CYS A 124 8.74 -4.63 10.87
CA CYS A 124 8.77 -5.87 10.08
C CYS A 124 9.61 -5.72 8.80
N LEU A 125 9.53 -4.58 8.11
CA LEU A 125 10.34 -4.31 6.91
C LEU A 125 11.84 -4.29 7.22
N ALA A 126 12.23 -3.66 8.34
CA ALA A 126 13.61 -3.59 8.79
C ALA A 126 14.13 -4.96 9.27
N ASP A 127 13.35 -5.65 10.09
CA ASP A 127 13.62 -6.98 10.66
C ASP A 127 13.87 -8.03 9.56
N GLU A 128 13.06 -8.00 8.50
CA GLU A 128 13.18 -8.91 7.35
C GLU A 128 14.18 -8.41 6.29
N GLY A 129 14.89 -7.31 6.55
CA GLY A 129 15.94 -6.79 5.66
C GLY A 129 15.45 -6.33 4.29
N VAL A 130 14.20 -5.88 4.18
CA VAL A 130 13.58 -5.55 2.88
C VAL A 130 14.32 -4.41 2.18
N GLN A 131 14.73 -4.65 0.94
CA GLN A 131 15.42 -3.68 0.09
C GLN A 131 14.48 -3.10 -0.96
N VAL A 132 14.41 -1.77 -1.06
CA VAL A 132 13.58 -1.07 -2.06
C VAL A 132 14.40 -0.03 -2.83
N LYS A 133 14.05 0.16 -4.11
CA LYS A 133 14.62 1.24 -4.93
C LYS A 133 13.88 2.56 -4.77
N SER A 134 12.57 2.48 -4.49
CA SER A 134 11.72 3.63 -4.29
C SER A 134 10.87 3.45 -3.04
N PHE A 135 10.93 4.43 -2.14
CA PHE A 135 10.10 4.49 -0.94
C PHE A 135 9.26 5.77 -0.96
N ARG A 136 7.95 5.61 -0.89
CA ARG A 136 7.02 6.74 -0.85
C ARG A 136 6.14 6.65 0.38
N MET A 137 6.12 7.72 1.15
CA MET A 137 5.24 7.88 2.30
C MET A 137 4.69 9.31 2.33
N PRO A 138 3.89 9.69 1.32
CA PRO A 138 3.32 11.01 1.26
C PRO A 138 2.37 11.23 2.44
N ARG A 139 2.30 12.48 2.91
CA ARG A 139 1.51 12.89 4.07
C ARG A 139 1.94 12.20 5.36
N LEU A 140 3.26 11.99 5.53
CA LEU A 140 3.93 11.61 6.78
C LEU A 140 3.65 12.60 7.93
N MET A 141 2.40 12.73 8.37
CA MET A 141 2.06 13.32 9.65
C MET A 141 2.63 12.42 10.74
N ILE A 142 3.78 12.80 11.27
CA ILE A 142 4.32 12.19 12.48
C ILE A 142 3.39 12.60 13.64
N LEU A 143 2.30 11.86 13.76
CA LEU A 143 1.40 11.58 14.87
C LEU A 143 1.42 12.59 16.02
N VAL A 144 0.23 13.05 16.40
CA VAL A 144 0.00 14.15 17.35
C VAL A 144 0.71 13.94 18.70
N GLU A 145 0.90 12.69 19.13
CA GLU A 145 1.58 12.39 20.39
C GLU A 145 3.07 12.08 20.25
N GLN A 146 3.87 12.67 21.13
CA GLN A 146 5.33 12.59 21.14
C GLN A 146 5.88 11.16 21.16
N CYS A 147 5.42 10.27 22.04
CA CYS A 147 5.98 8.91 22.12
C CYS A 147 5.68 8.08 20.87
N SER A 148 4.44 8.15 20.37
CA SER A 148 4.03 7.47 19.13
C SER A 148 4.79 8.01 17.91
N ARG A 149 5.04 9.32 17.90
CA ARG A 149 5.84 10.05 16.92
C ARG A 149 7.27 9.53 16.90
N GLN A 150 7.93 9.54 18.06
CA GLN A 150 9.33 9.13 18.18
C GLN A 150 9.50 7.69 17.73
N MET A 151 8.69 6.76 18.25
CA MET A 151 8.72 5.36 17.85
C MET A 151 8.54 5.16 16.35
N THR A 152 7.62 5.89 15.70
CA THR A 152 7.44 5.78 14.24
C THR A 152 8.65 6.30 13.48
N CYS A 153 9.26 7.39 13.94
CA CYS A 153 10.47 7.93 13.32
C CYS A 153 11.64 6.98 13.47
N ASP A 154 11.87 6.44 14.66
CA ASP A 154 12.97 5.52 14.93
C ASP A 154 12.84 4.26 14.07
N ARG A 155 11.64 3.67 13.97
CA ARG A 155 11.40 2.51 13.09
C ARG A 155 11.55 2.82 11.61
N MET A 156 11.25 4.06 11.21
CA MET A 156 11.50 4.47 9.83
C MET A 156 13.00 4.66 9.58
N VAL A 157 13.72 5.26 10.51
CA VAL A 157 15.18 5.40 10.45
C VAL A 157 15.85 4.02 10.41
N ASP A 158 15.45 3.08 11.25
CA ASP A 158 15.93 1.69 11.24
C ASP A 158 15.77 1.08 9.84
N PHE A 159 14.59 1.23 9.23
CA PHE A 159 14.32 0.74 7.88
C PHE A 159 15.14 1.45 6.80
N LEU A 160 15.36 2.76 6.91
CA LEU A 160 16.13 3.53 5.93
C LEU A 160 17.62 3.19 6.00
N LYS A 161 18.18 3.01 7.20
CA LYS A 161 19.59 2.66 7.43
C LYS A 161 20.02 1.35 6.79
N ILE A 162 19.10 0.37 6.70
CA ILE A 162 19.42 -0.93 6.11
C ILE A 162 19.37 -0.90 4.57
N GLN A 163 18.91 0.18 3.95
CA GLN A 163 18.84 0.26 2.49
C GLN A 163 20.24 0.39 1.90
N THR A 164 20.45 -0.15 0.70
CA THR A 164 21.73 -0.08 -0.02
C THR A 164 21.59 0.38 -1.47
N GLY A 165 20.34 0.57 -1.93
CA GLY A 165 20.01 0.87 -3.32
C GLY A 165 18.80 1.79 -3.45
N LEU A 166 18.53 2.57 -2.41
CA LEU A 166 17.41 3.50 -2.38
C LEU A 166 17.75 4.73 -3.22
N THR A 167 17.02 4.92 -4.32
CA THR A 167 17.27 6.01 -5.29
C THR A 167 16.17 7.07 -5.25
N HIS A 168 14.95 6.70 -4.84
CA HIS A 168 13.80 7.58 -4.87
C HIS A 168 13.09 7.60 -3.51
N VAL A 169 12.98 8.78 -2.91
CA VAL A 169 12.26 8.99 -1.64
C VAL A 169 11.22 10.11 -1.79
N ASP A 170 10.00 9.84 -1.36
CA ASP A 170 8.92 10.83 -1.35
C ASP A 170 8.27 10.93 0.03
N PHE A 171 8.45 12.10 0.66
CA PHE A 171 7.79 12.48 1.91
C PHE A 171 6.92 13.73 1.74
N SER A 172 6.47 14.01 0.52
CA SER A 172 5.64 15.17 0.23
C SER A 172 4.43 15.27 1.16
N ASN A 173 4.15 16.47 1.64
CA ASN A 173 3.06 16.83 2.56
C ASN A 173 3.14 16.20 3.95
N GLY A 174 4.33 15.77 4.39
CA GLY A 174 4.61 15.21 5.71
C GLY A 174 4.01 16.01 6.87
N ARG A 175 4.33 17.30 6.98
CA ARG A 175 4.14 18.10 8.21
C ARG A 175 4.82 17.46 9.43
N THR A 176 6.07 17.06 9.26
CA THR A 176 6.95 16.59 10.32
C THR A 176 7.48 17.76 11.14
N LEU A 177 7.62 17.60 12.45
CA LEU A 177 8.38 18.56 13.25
C LEU A 177 9.84 18.57 12.79
N GLN A 178 10.55 19.67 13.07
CA GLN A 178 11.92 19.88 12.60
C GLN A 178 12.87 18.79 13.08
N THR A 179 12.98 18.54 14.40
CA THR A 179 13.94 17.56 14.95
C THR A 179 13.72 16.13 14.44
N PRO A 180 12.51 15.54 14.49
CA PRO A 180 12.30 14.21 13.93
C PRO A 180 12.45 14.17 12.41
N GLY A 181 12.04 15.23 11.71
CA GLY A 181 12.20 15.34 10.27
C GLY A 181 13.67 15.35 9.85
N LEU A 182 14.52 16.12 10.52
CA LEU A 182 15.97 16.13 10.28
C LEU A 182 16.60 14.78 10.58
N HIS A 183 16.23 14.13 11.69
CA HIS A 183 16.73 12.79 12.01
C HIS A 183 16.42 11.77 10.90
N ILE A 184 15.25 11.86 10.27
CA ILE A 184 14.92 11.02 9.10
C ILE A 184 15.83 11.35 7.91
N LEU A 185 16.03 12.64 7.61
CA LEU A 185 16.80 13.09 6.46
C LEU A 185 18.30 12.80 6.60
N GLU A 186 18.88 12.95 7.79
CA GLU A 186 20.29 12.62 8.06
C GLU A 186 20.62 11.18 7.68
N ASN A 187 19.68 10.26 7.93
CA ASN A 187 19.82 8.84 7.59
C ASN A 187 19.58 8.54 6.10
N LEU A 188 19.20 9.53 5.29
CA LEU A 188 19.17 9.43 3.84
C LEU A 188 20.44 9.97 3.17
N VAL A 189 21.21 10.82 3.85
CA VAL A 189 22.44 11.43 3.30
C VAL A 189 23.50 10.37 3.01
N GLN A 190 23.46 9.25 3.73
CA GLN A 190 24.38 8.13 3.52
C GLN A 190 24.06 7.33 2.24
N GLU A 191 22.86 7.48 1.70
CA GLU A 191 22.39 6.76 0.51
C GLU A 191 22.53 7.61 -0.76
N LYS A 192 22.71 6.95 -1.91
CA LYS A 192 22.70 7.60 -3.25
C LYS A 192 21.27 7.92 -3.70
N VAL A 193 20.58 8.77 -2.96
CA VAL A 193 19.22 9.21 -3.31
C VAL A 193 19.30 10.20 -4.48
N GLU A 194 18.86 9.78 -5.66
CA GLU A 194 18.81 10.59 -6.88
C GLU A 194 17.61 11.55 -6.88
N HIS A 195 16.49 11.10 -6.30
CA HIS A 195 15.23 11.85 -6.30
C HIS A 195 14.64 11.92 -4.90
N LEU A 196 14.62 13.13 -4.33
CA LEU A 196 14.10 13.40 -2.99
C LEU A 196 12.98 14.45 -3.04
N MET A 197 11.76 14.04 -2.70
CA MET A 197 10.57 14.92 -2.69
C MET A 197 10.19 15.32 -1.25
N LEU A 198 10.41 16.60 -0.91
CA LEU A 198 10.16 17.18 0.42
C LEU A 198 9.14 18.33 0.43
N GLN A 199 8.34 18.49 -0.63
CA GLN A 199 7.33 19.54 -0.69
C GLN A 199 6.41 19.47 0.54
N ASN A 200 6.29 20.56 1.32
CA ASN A 200 5.50 20.59 2.56
C ASN A 200 5.88 19.48 3.57
N PHE A 201 7.16 19.07 3.60
CA PHE A 201 7.63 18.03 4.52
C PHE A 201 7.60 18.52 5.95
N PHE A 202 8.13 19.69 6.26
CA PHE A 202 8.10 20.25 7.62
C PHE A 202 6.74 20.90 7.94
N GLU A 203 6.34 20.84 9.21
CA GLU A 203 5.21 21.61 9.72
C GLU A 203 5.57 23.11 9.73
N THR A 204 4.91 23.90 8.89
CA THR A 204 5.05 25.35 8.91
C THR A 204 4.27 25.88 10.12
N HIS A 205 4.97 26.23 11.20
CA HIS A 205 4.38 27.02 12.28
C HIS A 205 4.10 28.44 11.76
N PHE A 206 3.00 28.63 11.02
CA PHE A 206 2.38 29.95 10.84
C PHE A 206 1.18 30.05 11.78
N SER A 207 1.47 30.11 13.08
CA SER A 207 0.52 30.54 14.10
C SER A 207 1.21 31.51 15.05
N GLY A 208 1.17 32.80 14.70
CA GLY A 208 1.09 33.90 15.67
C GLY A 208 2.28 34.12 16.60
N ILE A 209 3.49 34.30 16.09
CA ILE A 209 4.53 35.07 16.80
C ILE A 209 4.87 36.30 15.98
N THR A 210 4.01 37.31 16.08
CA THR A 210 4.49 38.68 16.21
C THR A 210 5.20 38.75 17.57
N LYS A 211 6.48 39.12 17.53
CA LYS A 211 7.42 39.42 18.63
C LYS A 211 8.49 38.35 18.90
N SER A 212 9.64 38.64 18.30
CA SER A 212 11.00 38.54 18.85
C SER A 212 11.94 37.58 18.11
N VAL A 213 12.60 38.15 17.09
CA VAL A 213 14.06 38.16 16.83
C VAL A 213 14.90 36.91 17.17
N ALA A 214 15.72 36.53 16.17
CA ALA A 214 16.84 35.56 16.18
C ALA A 214 16.40 34.09 16.26
N LEU A 215 16.61 33.23 15.26
CA LEU A 215 17.93 32.83 14.75
C LEU A 215 17.80 32.35 13.29
N TYR A 216 18.19 33.21 12.34
CA TYR A 216 18.71 32.78 11.03
C TYR A 216 20.13 33.34 10.92
N SER A 217 21.05 32.72 11.67
CA SER A 217 22.49 32.88 11.49
C SER A 217 23.16 31.70 12.17
N LEU A 218 24.21 31.18 11.53
CA LEU A 218 25.00 29.97 11.84
C LEU A 218 24.35 28.72 11.21
N VAL A 219 24.91 28.05 10.20
CA VAL A 219 26.33 27.82 9.87
C VAL A 219 26.49 27.65 8.35
N THR A 220 27.07 28.66 7.69
CA THR A 220 27.94 28.46 6.53
C THR A 220 29.15 29.36 6.75
N ASN A 221 30.14 28.84 7.48
CA ASN A 221 31.53 29.28 7.42
C ASN A 221 32.39 28.25 8.15
N SER A 222 32.98 27.34 7.37
CA SER A 222 34.19 26.61 7.73
C SER A 222 34.72 25.90 6.47
N HIS A 223 35.40 26.66 5.60
CA HIS A 223 36.78 26.45 5.14
C HIS A 223 37.09 27.29 3.91
#